data_AF-A0A7Y4ZGW7-F1
#
_entry.id   AF-A0A7Y4ZGW7-F1
#
_cell.length_a   1.000
_cell.length_b   1.000
_cell.length_c   1.000
_cell.angle_alpha   90.00
_cell.angle_beta   90.00
_cell.angle_gamma   90.00
#
_symmetry.space_group_name_H-M   'P 1'
#
loop_
_entity.id
_entity.type
_entity.pdbx_description
1 polymer ?
#
loop_
_entity_poly.entity_id
_entity_poly.type
_entity_poly.pdbx_seq_one_letter_code
_entity_poly.pdbx_strand_id
1 'polypeptide(L)'
;MPSILYEGAEVREDPALPDADWTADRRETYLLCLDVARPLSVDRSVWSPPRRPDAPRFDALPWITTDDVRARAITTFGAPAGHWVLVALGAVAEDEREASALARDHGITEPLVAPPSWTFLGFDVFDGGISGLVNCGYGPTETSALRQKWASCLNQHGLFADAALALAFRAFTNARVPEHAPFRVVGLWTLPSDGLDVAPPSG
;
A
#
# COMPACT_ATOMS: atom_id res chain seq x y z
N MET A 1 21.56 5.02 4.34
CA MET A 1 20.53 3.95 4.28
C MET A 1 19.20 4.65 4.33
N PRO A 2 18.21 4.25 3.52
CA PRO A 2 16.90 4.89 3.55
C PRO A 2 16.27 4.72 4.94
N SER A 3 15.60 5.77 5.41
CA SER A 3 14.82 5.72 6.66
C SER A 3 13.35 5.54 6.33
N ILE A 4 12.63 4.80 7.18
CA ILE A 4 11.19 4.62 7.05
C ILE A 4 10.52 5.36 8.19
N LEU A 5 9.58 6.24 7.87
CA LEU A 5 8.85 7.06 8.82
C LEU A 5 7.38 6.66 8.82
N TYR A 6 6.74 6.60 9.99
CA TYR A 6 5.35 6.19 10.12
C TYR A 6 4.43 7.26 9.52
N GLU A 7 3.72 6.90 8.45
CA GLU A 7 2.82 7.81 7.74
C GLU A 7 1.36 7.68 8.23
N GLY A 8 1.01 6.51 8.78
CA GLY A 8 -0.30 6.24 9.34
C GLY A 8 -0.69 4.78 9.21
N ALA A 9 -1.97 4.50 9.43
CA ALA A 9 -2.55 3.20 9.23
C ALA A 9 -3.95 3.31 8.62
N GLU A 10 -4.42 2.22 8.06
CA GLU A 10 -5.74 2.13 7.43
C GLU A 10 -6.25 0.69 7.44
N VAL A 11 -7.47 0.50 6.92
CA VAL A 11 -8.06 -0.81 6.70
C VAL A 11 -8.16 -1.12 5.21
N ARG A 12 -7.86 -2.37 4.87
CA ARG A 12 -7.98 -2.89 3.52
C ARG A 12 -8.73 -4.21 3.56
N GLU A 13 -9.31 -4.63 2.44
CA GLU A 13 -9.87 -5.97 2.32
C GLU A 13 -8.78 -7.01 2.60
N ASP A 14 -9.16 -8.11 3.26
CA ASP A 14 -8.24 -9.19 3.54
C ASP A 14 -7.67 -9.75 2.21
N PRO A 15 -6.34 -9.77 2.00
CA PRO A 15 -5.71 -10.24 0.77
C PRO A 15 -6.01 -11.71 0.43
N ALA A 16 -6.49 -12.52 1.39
CA ALA A 16 -6.93 -13.89 1.16
C ALA A 16 -8.28 -14.01 0.43
N LEU A 17 -9.07 -12.93 0.38
CA LEU A 17 -10.33 -12.92 -0.37
C LEU A 17 -10.09 -12.97 -1.90
N PRO A 18 -11.03 -13.52 -2.69
CA PRO A 18 -10.97 -13.43 -4.14
C PRO A 18 -11.09 -11.97 -4.60
N ASP A 19 -10.33 -11.61 -5.63
CA ASP A 19 -10.41 -10.30 -6.28
C ASP A 19 -10.85 -10.47 -7.74
N ALA A 20 -12.16 -10.35 -7.95
CA ALA A 20 -12.76 -10.52 -9.27
C ALA A 20 -12.49 -9.34 -10.22
N ASP A 21 -11.99 -8.21 -9.70
CA ASP A 21 -11.81 -6.98 -10.48
C ASP A 21 -10.51 -7.00 -11.32
N TRP A 22 -9.64 -8.00 -11.12
CA TRP A 22 -8.38 -8.19 -11.86
C TRP A 22 -8.48 -9.22 -12.98
N THR A 23 -9.24 -8.86 -14.02
CA THR A 23 -9.33 -9.62 -15.28
C THR A 23 -7.99 -9.70 -16.02
N ALA A 24 -7.87 -10.62 -16.98
CA ALA A 24 -6.68 -10.74 -17.82
C ALA A 24 -6.32 -9.42 -18.53
N ASP A 25 -7.31 -8.74 -19.11
CA ASP A 25 -7.10 -7.46 -19.80
C ASP A 25 -6.62 -6.35 -18.86
N ARG A 26 -7.17 -6.31 -17.63
CA ARG A 26 -6.73 -5.34 -16.62
C ARG A 26 -5.29 -5.61 -16.19
N ARG A 27 -4.92 -6.88 -15.99
CA ARG A 27 -3.54 -7.29 -15.67
C ARG A 27 -2.57 -6.90 -16.78
N GLU A 28 -2.94 -7.17 -18.03
CA GLU A 28 -2.11 -6.82 -19.18
C GLU A 28 -1.86 -5.30 -19.28
N THR A 29 -2.88 -4.51 -18.96
CA THR A 29 -2.82 -3.04 -19.02
C THR A 29 -2.00 -2.43 -17.88
N TYR A 30 -2.14 -2.98 -16.66
CA TYR A 30 -1.69 -2.30 -15.44
C TYR A 30 -0.61 -3.03 -14.64
N LEU A 31 -0.23 -4.27 -14.97
CA LEU A 31 0.79 -5.01 -14.23
C LEU A 31 2.07 -5.25 -15.02
N LEU A 32 3.19 -5.07 -14.32
CA LEU A 32 4.50 -5.49 -14.80
C LEU A 32 4.75 -6.99 -14.60
N CYS A 33 4.09 -7.62 -13.63
CA CYS A 33 4.15 -9.06 -13.40
C CYS A 33 2.74 -9.67 -13.51
N LEU A 34 2.49 -10.44 -14.57
CA LEU A 34 1.16 -10.96 -14.89
C LEU A 34 0.73 -12.12 -13.97
N ASP A 35 1.70 -12.80 -13.37
CA ASP A 35 1.49 -13.94 -12.46
C ASP A 35 1.00 -13.50 -11.07
N VAL A 36 0.98 -12.19 -10.78
CA VAL A 36 0.50 -11.63 -9.51
C VAL A 36 -1.00 -11.87 -9.38
N ALA A 37 -1.41 -12.90 -8.63
CA ALA A 37 -2.81 -13.28 -8.48
C ALA A 37 -3.66 -12.17 -7.86
N ARG A 38 -3.12 -11.38 -6.92
CA ARG A 38 -3.80 -10.23 -6.34
C ARG A 38 -2.80 -9.12 -6.06
N PRO A 39 -2.78 -8.04 -6.87
CA PRO A 39 -1.89 -6.94 -6.63
C PRO A 39 -2.34 -6.17 -5.38
N LEU A 40 -1.39 -5.84 -4.51
CA LEU A 40 -1.62 -4.96 -3.37
C LEU A 40 -0.96 -3.61 -3.66
N SER A 41 -1.55 -2.53 -3.15
CA SER A 41 -1.06 -1.18 -3.39
C SER A 41 -1.63 -0.20 -2.38
N VAL A 42 -0.94 0.92 -2.18
CA VAL A 42 -1.47 2.09 -1.48
C VAL A 42 -2.61 2.73 -2.27
N ASP A 43 -2.65 2.56 -3.59
CA ASP A 43 -3.77 2.96 -4.42
C ASP A 43 -5.05 2.19 -4.02
N ARG A 44 -6.06 2.94 -3.56
CA ARG A 44 -7.35 2.39 -3.08
C ARG A 44 -8.23 1.83 -4.18
N SER A 45 -7.97 2.18 -5.44
CA SER A 45 -8.65 1.57 -6.58
C SER A 45 -8.05 0.22 -6.99
N VAL A 46 -6.86 -0.10 -6.46
CA VAL A 46 -6.17 -1.39 -6.66
C VAL A 46 -6.45 -2.35 -5.50
N TRP A 47 -6.25 -1.90 -4.25
CA TRP A 47 -6.55 -2.69 -3.06
C TRP A 47 -7.63 -1.99 -2.24
N SER A 48 -8.90 -2.37 -2.41
CA SER A 48 -9.99 -1.59 -1.83
C SER A 48 -10.05 -1.67 -0.28
N PRO A 49 -10.54 -0.62 0.40
CA PRO A 49 -11.03 -0.76 1.77
C PRO A 49 -12.27 -1.67 1.78
N PRO A 50 -12.58 -2.33 2.91
CA PRO A 50 -13.78 -3.17 3.02
C PRO A 50 -15.05 -2.38 2.70
N ARG A 51 -15.91 -2.95 1.87
CA ARG A 51 -17.20 -2.34 1.50
C ARG A 51 -18.28 -2.70 2.53
N ARG A 52 -18.94 -1.68 3.07
CA ARG A 52 -20.23 -1.83 3.75
C ARG A 52 -21.18 -0.76 3.19
N PRO A 53 -22.35 -1.14 2.62
CA PRO A 53 -23.24 -0.19 1.93
C PRO A 53 -23.59 1.05 2.78
N ASP A 54 -23.69 0.86 4.09
CA ASP A 54 -24.14 1.89 5.03
C ASP A 54 -23.01 2.48 5.90
N ALA A 55 -21.74 2.09 5.67
CA ALA A 55 -20.63 2.63 6.46
C ALA A 55 -20.13 3.97 5.90
N PRO A 56 -19.75 4.93 6.77
CA PRO A 56 -19.00 6.09 6.34
C PRO A 56 -17.69 5.65 5.66
N ARG A 57 -17.25 6.40 4.65
CA ARG A 57 -15.95 6.14 4.00
C ARG A 57 -14.85 6.21 5.04
N PHE A 58 -14.04 5.15 5.10
CA PHE A 58 -12.85 5.12 5.93
C PHE A 58 -11.73 5.85 5.18
N ASP A 59 -11.77 7.18 5.18
CA ASP A 59 -10.71 7.99 4.57
C ASP A 59 -9.41 7.80 5.35
N ALA A 60 -8.28 7.66 4.64
CA ALA A 60 -6.96 7.61 5.28
C ALA A 60 -6.78 8.94 6.01
N LEU A 61 -6.68 8.87 7.33
CA LEU A 61 -6.31 10.04 8.11
C LEU A 61 -4.80 9.95 8.30
N PRO A 62 -4.00 10.88 7.72
CA PRO A 62 -2.59 10.94 8.07
C PRO A 62 -2.48 11.13 9.59
N TRP A 63 -1.45 10.55 10.21
CA TRP A 63 -1.21 10.66 11.68
C TRP A 63 -2.13 9.85 12.59
N ILE A 64 -2.98 8.98 12.06
CA ILE A 64 -3.79 8.11 12.92
C ILE A 64 -2.96 6.94 13.45
N THR A 65 -3.08 6.65 14.75
CA THR A 65 -2.42 5.48 15.34
C THR A 65 -3.08 4.19 14.88
N THR A 66 -2.33 3.09 14.91
CA THR A 66 -2.88 1.76 14.58
C THR A 66 -4.05 1.37 15.49
N ASP A 67 -4.04 1.82 16.75
CA ASP A 67 -5.08 1.55 17.74
C ASP A 67 -6.35 2.36 17.47
N ASP A 68 -6.21 3.62 17.05
CA ASP A 68 -7.35 4.45 16.65
C ASP A 68 -8.03 3.91 15.38
N VAL A 69 -7.23 3.50 14.38
CA VAL A 69 -7.76 2.84 13.17
C VAL A 69 -8.49 1.57 13.55
N ARG A 70 -7.88 0.75 14.41
CA ARG A 70 -8.46 -0.49 14.92
C ARG A 70 -9.81 -0.24 15.61
N ALA A 71 -9.88 0.70 16.55
CA ALA A 71 -11.11 1.00 17.28
C ALA A 71 -12.23 1.49 16.35
N ARG A 72 -11.90 2.34 15.37
CA ARG A 72 -12.86 2.81 14.36
C ARG A 72 -13.29 1.69 13.42
N ALA A 73 -12.37 0.84 12.99
CA ALA A 73 -12.64 -0.28 12.11
C ALA A 73 -13.58 -1.29 12.77
N ILE A 74 -13.35 -1.66 14.03
CA ILE A 74 -14.24 -2.53 14.80
C ILE A 74 -15.63 -1.91 14.90
N THR A 75 -15.72 -0.62 15.21
CA THR A 75 -16.99 0.10 15.29
C THR A 75 -17.74 0.10 13.95
N THR A 76 -17.02 0.20 12.84
CA THR A 76 -17.58 0.40 11.50
C THR A 76 -17.89 -0.90 10.77
N PHE A 77 -17.02 -1.91 10.91
CA PHE A 77 -17.03 -3.16 10.15
C PHE A 77 -17.24 -4.40 11.04
N GLY A 78 -17.25 -4.23 12.38
CA GLY A 78 -17.22 -5.34 13.32
C GLY A 78 -15.81 -5.94 13.46
N ALA A 79 -15.71 -7.02 14.23
CA ALA A 79 -14.47 -7.80 14.31
C ALA A 79 -14.04 -8.29 12.91
N PRO A 80 -12.73 -8.38 12.61
CA PRO A 80 -12.22 -8.89 11.35
C PRO A 80 -12.45 -10.41 11.30
N ALA A 81 -13.64 -10.81 10.90
CA ALA A 81 -13.97 -12.20 10.61
C ALA A 81 -13.41 -12.66 9.25
N GLY A 82 -12.14 -12.32 8.95
CA GLY A 82 -11.49 -12.59 7.65
C GLY A 82 -11.97 -11.68 6.51
N HIS A 83 -12.53 -10.52 6.82
CA HIS A 83 -13.06 -9.59 5.81
C HIS A 83 -12.14 -8.40 5.54
N TRP A 84 -11.32 -8.01 6.52
CA TRP A 84 -10.45 -6.85 6.43
C TRP A 84 -9.22 -7.03 7.30
N VAL A 85 -8.16 -6.31 6.95
CA VAL A 85 -6.89 -6.26 7.67
C VAL A 85 -6.52 -4.81 7.99
N LEU A 86 -5.79 -4.63 9.08
CA LEU A 86 -5.11 -3.38 9.39
C LEU A 86 -3.79 -3.32 8.63
N VAL A 87 -3.52 -2.17 8.02
CA VAL A 87 -2.29 -1.92 7.27
C VAL A 87 -1.63 -0.67 7.82
N ALA A 88 -0.38 -0.80 8.26
CA ALA A 88 0.47 0.36 8.55
C ALA A 88 1.22 0.78 7.29
N LEU A 89 1.38 2.10 7.12
CA LEU A 89 2.04 2.74 6.01
C LEU A 89 3.31 3.44 6.51
N GLY A 90 4.41 3.25 5.78
CA GLY A 90 5.69 3.87 6.08
C GLY A 90 6.25 4.63 4.89
N ALA A 91 6.38 5.95 5.01
CA ALA A 91 7.03 6.77 4.00
C ALA A 91 8.55 6.52 4.02
N VAL A 92 9.11 6.14 2.87
CA VAL A 92 10.55 5.92 2.74
C VAL A 92 11.23 7.21 2.28
N ALA A 93 12.19 7.68 3.08
CA ALA A 93 13.08 8.76 2.73
C ALA A 93 14.44 8.20 2.30
N GLU A 94 14.94 8.63 1.14
CA GLU A 94 16.25 8.23 0.62
C GLU A 94 17.40 8.76 1.48
N ASP A 95 17.25 10.00 1.98
CA ASP A 95 18.23 10.71 2.80
C ASP A 95 17.58 11.60 3.87
N GLU A 96 18.41 12.24 4.71
CA GLU A 96 17.94 13.14 5.78
C GLU A 96 17.21 14.37 5.26
N ARG A 97 17.52 14.83 4.04
CA ARG A 97 16.86 15.99 3.44
C ARG A 97 15.43 15.63 3.05
N GLU A 98 15.22 14.48 2.45
CA GLU A 98 13.90 13.95 2.14
C GLU A 98 13.10 13.66 3.41
N ALA A 99 13.73 13.05 4.44
CA ALA A 99 13.09 12.84 5.74
C ALA A 99 12.61 14.16 6.36
N SER A 100 13.46 15.20 6.30
CA SER A 100 13.11 16.54 6.78
C SER A 100 11.99 17.20 5.97
N ALA A 101 11.90 16.91 4.67
CA ALA A 101 10.80 17.40 3.83
C ALA A 101 9.48 16.71 4.21
N LEU A 102 9.48 15.39 4.36
CA LEU A 102 8.32 14.63 4.84
C LEU A 102 7.82 15.13 6.21
N ALA A 103 8.74 15.42 7.13
CA ALA A 103 8.42 16.00 8.43
C ALA A 103 7.73 17.37 8.32
N ARG A 104 8.23 18.26 7.46
CA ARG A 104 7.67 19.61 7.30
C ARG A 104 6.36 19.62 6.54
N ASP A 105 6.29 18.89 5.43
CA ASP A 105 5.22 19.01 4.44
C ASP A 105 4.02 18.14 4.82
N HIS A 106 4.28 17.03 5.51
CA HIS A 106 3.26 16.06 5.87
C HIS A 106 3.10 15.86 7.38
N GLY A 107 4.05 16.30 8.22
CA GLY A 107 4.05 16.02 9.67
C GLY A 107 4.75 14.71 10.06
N ILE A 108 5.40 14.03 9.10
CA ILE A 108 6.01 12.70 9.27
C ILE A 108 7.35 12.79 9.99
N THR A 109 7.29 12.60 11.31
CA THR A 109 8.45 12.81 12.19
C THR A 109 8.90 11.54 12.92
N GLU A 110 8.03 10.55 13.06
CA GLU A 110 8.34 9.34 13.84
C GLU A 110 8.92 8.24 12.94
N PRO A 111 10.09 7.67 13.27
CA PRO A 111 10.58 6.48 12.61
C PRO A 111 9.59 5.32 12.78
N LEU A 112 9.32 4.59 11.69
CA LEU A 112 8.53 3.38 11.76
C LEU A 112 9.38 2.24 12.32
N VAL A 113 9.04 1.80 13.52
CA VAL A 113 9.62 0.59 14.13
C VAL A 113 8.57 -0.51 14.12
N ALA A 114 8.53 -1.28 13.04
CA ALA A 114 7.57 -2.38 12.89
C ALA A 114 7.89 -3.50 13.91
N PRO A 115 6.94 -3.87 14.80
CA PRO A 115 7.08 -5.01 15.68
C PRO A 115 7.25 -6.33 14.91
N PRO A 116 7.90 -7.36 15.51
CA PRO A 116 8.07 -8.66 14.85
C PRO A 116 6.76 -9.39 14.48
N SER A 117 5.64 -9.00 15.08
CA SER A 117 4.32 -9.56 14.77
C SER A 117 3.68 -8.97 13.52
N TRP A 118 4.22 -7.87 12.98
CA TRP A 118 3.75 -7.28 11.73
C TRP A 118 4.35 -8.03 10.56
N THR A 119 3.56 -8.25 9.52
CA THR A 119 4.04 -8.89 8.29
C THR A 119 4.30 -7.83 7.24
N PHE A 120 5.56 -7.71 6.82
CA PHE A 120 5.92 -6.81 5.73
C PHE A 120 5.40 -7.34 4.39
N LEU A 121 4.66 -6.50 3.66
CA LEU A 121 4.09 -6.86 2.35
C LEU A 121 4.95 -6.42 1.17
N GLY A 122 5.73 -5.34 1.33
CA GLY A 122 6.54 -4.76 0.25
C GLY A 122 6.44 -3.24 0.19
N PHE A 123 7.10 -2.67 -0.81
CA PHE A 123 7.12 -1.24 -1.13
C PHE A 123 6.34 -0.97 -2.42
N ASP A 124 5.50 0.06 -2.36
CA ASP A 124 4.80 0.66 -3.48
C ASP A 124 5.43 2.02 -3.85
N VAL A 125 5.10 2.53 -5.03
CA VAL A 125 5.49 3.85 -5.52
C VAL A 125 4.23 4.64 -5.82
N PHE A 126 3.93 5.70 -5.06
CA PHE A 126 2.60 6.33 -5.00
C PHE A 126 2.68 7.86 -4.97
N ASP A 127 1.82 8.55 -5.74
CA ASP A 127 1.80 10.02 -5.83
C ASP A 127 0.78 10.69 -4.88
N GLY A 128 -0.03 9.92 -4.16
CA GLY A 128 -1.16 10.43 -3.38
C GLY A 128 -2.54 10.04 -3.94
N GLY A 129 -2.60 9.57 -5.18
CA GLY A 129 -3.82 9.07 -5.82
C GLY A 129 -3.64 7.75 -6.58
N ILE A 130 -2.53 7.57 -7.29
CA ILE A 130 -2.26 6.45 -8.19
C ILE A 130 -0.91 5.80 -7.87
N SER A 131 -0.85 4.47 -7.95
CA SER A 131 0.42 3.75 -7.88
C SER A 131 1.15 3.76 -9.23
N GLY A 132 2.42 4.14 -9.20
CA GLY A 132 3.35 4.05 -10.31
C GLY A 132 3.68 2.62 -10.71
N LEU A 133 3.49 1.63 -9.81
CA LEU A 133 3.68 0.21 -10.09
C LEU A 133 2.46 -0.41 -10.76
N VAL A 134 1.28 -0.01 -10.32
CA VAL A 134 -0.01 -0.55 -10.74
C VAL A 134 -1.02 0.58 -10.85
N ASN A 135 -1.79 0.61 -11.93
CA ASN A 135 -2.83 1.62 -12.22
C ASN A 135 -2.34 2.97 -12.80
N CYS A 136 -1.04 3.20 -12.97
CA CYS A 136 -0.51 4.36 -13.73
C CYS A 136 -0.48 4.12 -15.26
N GLY A 137 -0.87 2.92 -15.72
CA GLY A 137 -0.92 2.53 -17.13
C GLY A 137 0.47 2.42 -17.78
N TYR A 138 0.63 1.43 -18.65
CA TYR A 138 1.84 1.27 -19.45
C TYR A 138 1.50 1.31 -20.94
N GLY A 139 2.26 2.08 -21.71
CA GLY A 139 2.11 2.13 -23.15
C GLY A 139 2.43 0.75 -23.79
N PRO A 140 1.71 0.31 -24.84
CA PRO A 140 1.87 -1.04 -25.40
C PRO A 140 3.31 -1.39 -25.81
N THR A 141 4.07 -0.38 -26.25
CA THR A 141 5.45 -0.54 -26.72
C THR A 141 6.47 -0.53 -25.58
N GLU A 142 6.19 0.11 -24.45
CA GLU A 142 7.11 0.16 -23.31
C GLU A 142 6.96 -1.03 -22.37
N THR A 143 5.74 -1.58 -22.24
CA THR A 143 5.42 -2.62 -21.25
C THR A 143 6.39 -3.79 -21.31
N SER A 144 6.70 -4.33 -22.50
CA SER A 144 7.60 -5.48 -22.64
C SER A 144 9.00 -5.24 -22.05
N ALA A 145 9.59 -4.07 -22.32
CA ALA A 145 10.91 -3.71 -21.80
C ALA A 145 10.87 -3.49 -20.28
N LEU A 146 9.78 -2.89 -19.78
CA LEU A 146 9.59 -2.68 -18.34
C LEU A 146 9.37 -3.98 -17.59
N ARG A 147 8.60 -4.92 -18.14
CA ARG A 147 8.43 -6.27 -17.55
C ARG A 147 9.76 -6.99 -17.48
N GLN A 148 10.54 -6.99 -18.56
CA GLN A 148 11.87 -7.61 -18.58
C GLN A 148 12.78 -7.04 -17.49
N LYS A 149 12.73 -5.72 -17.26
CA LYS A 149 13.58 -5.06 -16.28
C LYS A 149 13.11 -5.26 -14.84
N TRP A 150 11.81 -5.14 -14.58
CA TRP A 150 11.29 -4.96 -13.23
C TRP A 150 10.47 -6.13 -12.70
N ALA A 151 9.88 -6.98 -13.55
CA ALA A 151 8.96 -8.03 -13.07
C ALA A 151 9.61 -9.00 -12.08
N SER A 152 10.88 -9.36 -12.32
CA SER A 152 11.64 -10.26 -11.42
C SER A 152 12.01 -9.63 -10.07
N CYS A 153 11.85 -8.31 -9.94
CA CYS A 153 12.09 -7.57 -8.70
C CYS A 153 10.83 -7.46 -7.83
N LEU A 154 9.66 -7.87 -8.35
CA LEU A 154 8.39 -7.81 -7.65
C LEU A 154 8.09 -9.13 -6.95
N ASN A 155 7.47 -9.06 -5.77
CA ASN A 155 7.03 -10.22 -5.01
C ASN A 155 5.64 -10.71 -5.47
N GLN A 156 5.06 -11.69 -4.76
CA GLN A 156 3.75 -12.26 -5.12
C GLN A 156 2.58 -11.26 -5.12
N HIS A 157 2.76 -10.07 -4.53
CA HIS A 157 1.76 -9.00 -4.47
C HIS A 157 2.01 -7.90 -5.50
N GLY A 158 3.04 -8.03 -6.34
CA GLY A 158 3.42 -6.98 -7.29
C GLY A 158 4.15 -5.79 -6.64
N LEU A 159 4.65 -5.94 -5.41
CA LEU A 159 5.39 -4.92 -4.67
C LEU A 159 6.89 -5.23 -4.67
N PHE A 160 7.73 -4.21 -4.45
CA PHE A 160 9.17 -4.44 -4.25
C PHE A 160 9.45 -4.96 -2.83
N ALA A 161 10.32 -5.97 -2.71
CA ALA A 161 10.81 -6.40 -1.39
C ALA A 161 11.98 -5.55 -0.87
N ASP A 162 12.60 -4.76 -1.74
CA ASP A 162 13.82 -3.97 -1.47
C ASP A 162 13.56 -2.47 -1.70
N ALA A 163 13.89 -1.65 -0.70
CA ALA A 163 13.66 -0.21 -0.74
C ALA A 163 14.51 0.51 -1.80
N ALA A 164 15.74 0.06 -2.06
CA ALA A 164 16.60 0.65 -3.07
C ALA A 164 16.05 0.39 -4.49
N LEU A 165 15.48 -0.80 -4.74
CA LEU A 165 14.78 -1.08 -6.00
C LEU A 165 13.53 -0.20 -6.15
N ALA A 166 12.75 -0.02 -5.09
CA ALA A 166 11.59 0.88 -5.10
C ALA A 166 11.98 2.35 -5.35
N LEU A 167 13.07 2.83 -4.76
CA LEU A 167 13.60 4.19 -4.98
C LEU A 167 14.11 4.38 -6.41
N ALA A 168 14.80 3.37 -6.97
CA ALA A 168 15.22 3.38 -8.37
C ALA A 168 14.01 3.40 -9.31
N PHE A 169 12.95 2.65 -8.99
CA PHE A 169 11.71 2.66 -9.75
C PHE A 169 10.97 4.01 -9.61
N ARG A 170 10.92 4.62 -8.41
CA ARG A 170 10.40 5.98 -8.20
C ARG A 170 11.08 6.99 -9.12
N ALA A 171 12.41 6.98 -9.18
CA ALA A 171 13.15 7.89 -10.06
C ALA A 171 12.80 7.68 -11.54
N PHE A 172 12.70 6.42 -11.97
CA PHE A 172 12.24 6.07 -13.31
C PHE A 172 10.81 6.55 -13.58
N THR A 173 9.86 6.29 -12.68
CA THR A 173 8.45 6.66 -12.84
C THR A 173 8.25 8.17 -12.85
N ASN A 174 8.95 8.92 -12.00
CA ASN A 174 8.94 10.39 -12.02
C ASN A 174 9.38 10.95 -13.39
N ALA A 175 10.34 10.31 -14.05
CA ALA A 175 10.78 10.70 -15.38
C ALA A 175 9.81 10.25 -16.48
N ARG A 176 9.18 9.08 -16.32
CA ARG A 176 8.21 8.50 -17.28
C ARG A 176 6.88 9.26 -17.29
N VAL A 177 6.39 9.65 -16.12
CA VAL A 177 5.06 10.23 -15.90
C VAL A 177 5.17 11.53 -15.09
N PRO A 178 5.73 12.59 -15.67
CA PRO A 178 6.01 13.84 -14.96
C PRO A 178 4.75 14.55 -14.46
N GLU A 179 3.59 14.33 -15.06
CA GLU A 179 2.30 14.91 -14.65
C GLU A 179 1.79 14.39 -13.31
N HIS A 180 2.27 13.21 -12.88
CA HIS A 180 1.98 12.61 -11.57
C HIS A 180 3.15 12.74 -10.59
N ALA A 181 4.29 13.29 -11.02
CA ALA A 181 5.40 13.53 -10.12
C ALA A 181 5.07 14.66 -9.13
N PRO A 182 5.54 14.59 -7.87
CA PRO A 182 6.45 13.57 -7.34
C PRO A 182 5.73 12.32 -6.81
N PHE A 183 6.19 11.14 -7.25
CA PHE A 183 5.92 9.87 -6.58
C PHE A 183 6.78 9.71 -5.33
N ARG A 184 6.26 9.02 -4.33
CA ARG A 184 6.93 8.61 -3.08
C ARG A 184 7.02 7.09 -3.00
N VAL A 185 7.97 6.57 -2.23
CA VAL A 185 8.02 5.14 -1.90
C VAL A 185 7.32 4.92 -0.56
N VAL A 186 6.39 3.98 -0.51
CA VAL A 186 5.60 3.67 0.69
C VAL A 186 5.71 2.18 0.99
N GLY A 187 6.17 1.83 2.19
CA GLY A 187 6.14 0.46 2.69
C GLY A 187 4.77 0.12 3.27
N LEU A 188 4.37 -1.15 3.13
CA LEU A 188 3.10 -1.68 3.65
C LEU A 188 3.38 -2.84 4.61
N TRP A 189 2.72 -2.83 5.77
CA TRP A 189 2.75 -3.90 6.76
C TRP A 189 1.33 -4.28 7.16
N THR A 190 1.00 -5.58 7.16
CA THR A 190 -0.22 -6.05 7.84
C THR A 190 0.03 -6.26 9.32
N LEU A 191 -0.96 -5.90 10.12
CA LEU A 191 -0.93 -6.07 11.56
C LEU A 191 -1.65 -7.36 11.96
N PRO A 192 -1.25 -8.01 13.06
CA PRO A 192 -1.94 -9.19 13.56
C PRO A 192 -3.38 -8.86 13.94
N SER A 193 -4.28 -9.80 13.62
CA SER A 193 -5.69 -9.74 14.01
C SER A 193 -5.91 -10.09 15.49
N ASP A 194 -4.88 -10.60 16.17
CA ASP A 194 -4.97 -11.02 17.56
C ASP A 194 -5.43 -9.87 18.47
N GLY A 195 -6.38 -10.18 19.35
CA GLY A 195 -7.08 -9.21 20.20
C GLY A 195 -8.32 -8.56 19.54
N LEU A 196 -8.71 -9.00 18.34
CA LEU A 196 -9.93 -8.53 17.66
C LEU A 196 -11.10 -9.52 17.74
N ASP A 197 -10.87 -10.73 18.26
CA ASP A 197 -11.89 -11.71 18.63
C ASP A 197 -12.61 -11.26 19.91
N VAL A 198 -13.33 -10.15 19.84
CA VAL A 198 -14.35 -9.85 20.84
C VAL A 198 -15.53 -10.73 20.49
N ALA A 199 -15.85 -11.71 21.33
CA ALA A 199 -17.06 -12.51 21.18
C ALA A 199 -18.25 -11.57 20.92
N PRO A 200 -19.13 -11.86 19.93
CA PRO A 200 -20.29 -11.02 19.69
C PRO A 200 -21.06 -10.86 21.00
N PRO A 201 -21.58 -9.66 21.33
CA PRO A 201 -22.38 -9.50 22.52
C PRO A 201 -23.55 -10.47 22.43
N SER A 202 -23.68 -11.34 23.45
CA SER A 202 -24.82 -12.21 23.62
C SER A 202 -26.07 -11.35 23.77
N GLY A 203 -26.79 -11.13 22.67
CA GLY A 203 -28.05 -10.40 22.59
C GLY A 203 -29.14 -11.27 21.98
#